data_AF-A0A182DXV9-F1
#
_entry.id   AF-A0A182DXV9-F1
#
_cell.length_a   1.000
_cell.length_b   1.000
_cell.length_c   1.000
_cell.angle_alpha   90.00
_cell.angle_beta   90.00
_cell.angle_gamma   90.00
#
_symmetry.space_group_name_H-M   'P 1'
#
loop_
_entity.id
_entity.type
_entity.pdbx_description
1 polymer ?
#
loop_
_entity_poly.entity_id
_entity_poly.type
_entity_poly.pdbx_seq_one_letter_code
_entity_poly.pdbx_strand_id
1 'polypeptide(L)'
;MEKSARRLLVVRHGERCDLTFNQQGVLLLLSVDIFSQLLCCDRFPVDPRINWMKQSFDTNGRYHPFDLNLPRNLPKRNDGFEMFASDTPLTEMGYLQSKLTGRALRDYGVKVDHVYCSAALRCVQTAVGIIKGMDSRTLKINVEPGLYEWMYWCRNSIPSWMTPEEFNRLGYPINSYYIPLLKPNDLCINETLNDFYERSFALVSKILSIHSE
;
A
#
# COMPACT_ATOMS: atom_id res chain seq x y z
N MET A 1 -18.04 -31.39 12.39
CA MET A 1 -17.81 -30.09 11.72
C MET A 1 -16.34 -29.78 11.83
N GLU A 2 -15.63 -29.78 10.72
CA GLU A 2 -14.22 -29.37 10.68
C GLU A 2 -14.17 -27.86 10.94
N LYS A 3 -13.48 -27.43 12.01
CA LYS A 3 -13.28 -26.01 12.29
C LYS A 3 -12.47 -25.44 11.12
N SER A 4 -13.05 -24.52 10.36
CA SER A 4 -12.32 -23.77 9.34
C SER A 4 -11.12 -23.10 10.01
N ALA A 5 -9.90 -23.50 9.63
CA ALA A 5 -8.69 -22.96 10.21
C ALA A 5 -8.56 -21.47 9.86
N ARG A 6 -8.37 -20.61 10.87
CA ARG A 6 -8.10 -19.19 10.67
C ARG A 6 -6.79 -19.02 9.89
N ARG A 7 -6.81 -18.16 8.87
CA ARG A 7 -5.63 -17.88 8.03
C ARG A 7 -5.34 -16.38 8.06
N LEU A 8 -4.05 -16.06 8.12
CA LEU A 8 -3.55 -14.70 7.91
C LEU A 8 -2.80 -14.68 6.59
N LEU A 9 -3.23 -13.83 5.67
CA LEU A 9 -2.54 -13.58 4.40
C LEU A 9 -1.88 -12.20 4.47
N VAL A 10 -0.56 -12.16 4.26
CA VAL A 10 0.20 -10.91 4.20
C VAL A 10 0.59 -10.66 2.75
N VAL A 11 0.22 -9.50 2.21
CA VAL A 11 0.45 -9.15 0.80
C VAL A 11 1.21 -7.82 0.73
N ARG A 12 2.32 -7.80 0.00
CA ARG A 12 3.05 -6.56 -0.30
C ARG A 12 2.23 -5.70 -1.27
N HIS A 13 2.37 -4.38 -1.17
CA HIS A 13 1.81 -3.47 -2.17
C HIS A 13 2.36 -3.79 -3.59
N GLY A 14 1.60 -3.42 -4.62
CA GLY A 14 2.03 -3.54 -6.03
C GLY A 14 3.19 -2.60 -6.41
N GLU A 15 3.56 -2.62 -7.68
CA GLU A 15 4.57 -1.72 -8.26
C GLU A 15 4.25 -0.23 -7.99
N ARG A 16 5.28 0.54 -7.59
CA ARG A 16 5.19 1.95 -7.18
C ARG A 16 5.70 2.88 -8.28
N CYS A 17 5.06 4.05 -8.44
CA CYS A 17 5.50 5.04 -9.42
C CYS A 17 6.92 5.54 -9.16
N ASP A 18 7.28 5.83 -7.91
CA ASP A 18 8.61 6.35 -7.57
C ASP A 18 9.74 5.36 -7.87
N LEU A 19 9.56 4.07 -7.63
CA LEU A 19 10.59 3.07 -7.94
C LEU A 19 10.71 2.76 -9.43
N THR A 20 9.63 2.93 -10.19
CA THR A 20 9.61 2.70 -11.64
C THR A 20 10.15 3.91 -12.40
N PHE A 21 9.82 5.13 -11.95
CA PHE A 21 10.02 6.37 -12.71
C PHE A 21 10.91 7.40 -12.02
N ASN A 22 11.43 7.15 -10.82
CA ASN A 22 12.57 7.92 -10.31
C ASN A 22 13.85 7.11 -10.47
N GLN A 23 14.96 7.80 -10.76
CA GLN A 23 16.27 7.23 -10.52
C GLN A 23 16.44 6.87 -9.04
N GLN A 24 16.67 5.59 -8.75
CA GLN A 24 17.58 5.16 -7.69
C GLN A 24 18.25 3.86 -8.14
N GLY A 25 19.58 3.91 -8.21
CA GLY A 25 20.40 2.78 -8.62
C GLY A 25 20.14 1.53 -7.78
N VAL A 26 20.28 0.37 -8.42
CA VAL A 26 20.47 -0.96 -7.85
C VAL A 26 19.88 -1.12 -6.44
N LEU A 27 18.56 -1.37 -6.36
CA LEU A 27 18.04 -2.06 -5.19
C LEU A 27 18.40 -3.54 -5.36
N LEU A 28 19.52 -3.95 -4.77
CA LEU A 28 19.80 -5.35 -4.45
C LEU A 28 18.64 -5.85 -3.59
N LEU A 29 17.68 -6.52 -4.23
CA LEU A 29 16.71 -7.36 -3.53
C LEU A 29 17.52 -8.55 -3.00
N LEU A 30 17.96 -8.47 -1.74
CA LEU A 30 18.10 -9.68 -0.96
C LEU A 30 16.68 -10.18 -0.70
N SER A 31 16.17 -10.95 -1.67
CA SER A 31 15.01 -11.76 -1.44
C SER A 31 15.38 -12.79 -0.39
N VAL A 32 14.88 -12.62 0.83
CA VAL A 32 14.76 -13.74 1.76
C VAL A 32 13.44 -14.43 1.40
N ASP A 33 13.42 -15.09 0.25
CA ASP A 33 12.30 -15.90 -0.21
C ASP A 33 12.27 -17.21 0.59
N ILE A 34 11.24 -17.37 1.41
CA ILE A 34 10.53 -18.65 1.52
C ILE A 34 9.16 -18.38 0.88
N PHE A 35 9.05 -18.79 -0.38
CA PHE A 35 7.84 -18.84 -1.22
C PHE A 35 7.22 -17.49 -1.67
N SER A 36 7.69 -16.94 -2.80
CA SER A 36 6.92 -16.91 -4.05
C SER A 36 7.73 -16.32 -5.21
N GLN A 37 8.38 -17.20 -5.99
CA GLN A 37 8.79 -16.89 -7.36
C GLN A 37 7.55 -16.65 -8.22
N LEU A 38 7.30 -15.40 -8.61
CA LEU A 38 6.91 -14.98 -9.98
C LEU A 38 6.78 -13.45 -9.99
N LEU A 39 7.31 -12.83 -11.05
CA LEU A 39 7.28 -11.38 -11.37
C LEU A 39 8.46 -10.52 -10.85
N CYS A 40 9.70 -10.94 -11.14
CA CYS A 40 10.71 -9.94 -11.48
C CYS A 40 10.40 -9.45 -12.90
N CYS A 41 9.83 -8.25 -13.04
CA CYS A 41 9.86 -7.55 -14.32
C CYS A 41 11.32 -7.21 -14.62
N ASP A 42 11.82 -7.69 -15.75
CA ASP A 42 13.08 -7.26 -16.33
C ASP A 42 13.00 -5.73 -16.55
N ARG A 43 13.82 -4.98 -15.79
CA ARG A 43 13.80 -3.51 -15.81
C ARG A 43 14.56 -2.99 -17.03
N PHE A 44 13.85 -2.31 -17.93
CA PHE A 44 14.45 -1.50 -18.98
C PHE A 44 15.28 -0.34 -18.39
N PRO A 45 16.37 0.10 -19.05
CA PRO A 45 17.16 1.23 -18.58
C PRO A 45 16.31 2.52 -18.62
N VAL A 46 16.06 3.09 -17.44
CA VAL A 46 15.32 4.35 -17.26
C VAL A 46 16.27 5.53 -17.52
N ASP A 47 15.86 6.48 -18.37
CA ASP A 47 16.64 7.70 -18.68
C ASP A 47 16.97 8.48 -17.40
N PRO A 48 18.24 8.91 -17.21
CA PRO A 48 18.69 9.57 -16.01
C PRO A 48 18.04 10.92 -15.68
N ARG A 49 17.19 11.46 -16.55
CA ARG A 49 16.47 12.73 -16.36
C ARG A 49 15.06 12.55 -15.81
N ILE A 50 14.62 11.32 -15.54
CA ILE A 50 13.25 11.04 -15.15
C ILE A 50 13.08 11.13 -13.63
N ASN A 51 12.32 12.13 -13.23
CA ASN A 51 11.73 12.27 -11.91
C ASN A 51 10.22 12.40 -12.14
N TRP A 52 9.46 11.42 -11.65
CA TRP A 52 8.05 11.31 -11.99
C TRP A 52 7.24 12.52 -11.49
N MET A 53 7.59 13.09 -10.33
CA MET A 53 6.95 14.29 -9.80
C MET A 53 7.18 15.50 -10.72
N LYS A 54 8.40 15.69 -11.21
CA LYS A 54 8.73 16.83 -12.08
C LYS A 54 8.09 16.73 -13.47
N GLN A 55 7.93 15.52 -13.98
CA GLN A 55 7.39 15.31 -15.32
C GLN A 55 5.87 15.16 -15.34
N SER A 56 5.27 14.67 -14.25
CA SER A 56 3.83 14.40 -14.21
C SER A 56 2.99 15.58 -13.71
N PHE A 57 3.59 16.64 -13.20
CA PHE A 57 2.87 17.81 -12.69
C PHE A 57 3.34 19.08 -13.39
N ASP A 58 2.39 19.90 -13.85
CA ASP A 58 2.69 21.23 -14.38
C ASP A 58 2.93 22.27 -13.27
N THR A 59 3.27 23.50 -13.63
CA THR A 59 3.51 24.61 -12.67
C THR A 59 2.29 24.97 -11.83
N ASN A 60 1.09 24.54 -12.24
CA ASN A 60 -0.17 24.76 -11.51
C ASN A 60 -0.58 23.53 -10.69
N GLY A 61 0.26 22.50 -10.61
CA GLY A 61 -0.02 21.25 -9.90
C GLY A 61 -1.01 20.32 -10.62
N ARG A 62 -1.29 20.55 -11.91
CA ARG A 62 -2.17 19.66 -12.68
C ARG A 62 -1.40 18.43 -13.15
N TYR A 63 -1.97 17.28 -12.82
CA TYR A 63 -1.39 15.99 -13.14
C TYR A 63 -1.60 15.61 -14.61
N HIS A 64 -0.53 15.18 -15.28
CA HIS A 64 -0.52 14.67 -16.65
C HIS A 64 0.41 13.44 -16.73
N PRO A 65 -0.11 12.22 -16.92
CA PRO A 65 0.73 11.04 -17.08
C PRO A 65 1.50 11.13 -18.41
N PHE A 66 2.83 10.96 -18.35
CA PHE A 66 3.69 10.94 -19.54
C PHE A 66 4.00 9.52 -20.05
N ASP A 67 3.62 8.50 -19.29
CA ASP A 67 3.82 7.08 -19.59
C ASP A 67 2.51 6.31 -19.34
N LEU A 68 2.23 5.27 -20.13
CA LEU A 68 0.99 4.48 -20.01
C LEU A 68 0.91 3.69 -18.70
N ASN A 69 2.05 3.41 -18.06
CA ASN A 69 2.10 2.73 -16.78
C ASN A 69 1.94 3.72 -15.59
N LEU A 70 1.92 5.03 -15.81
CA LEU A 70 1.48 5.98 -14.78
C LEU A 70 -0.05 5.96 -14.65
N PRO A 71 -0.60 6.14 -13.43
CA PRO A 71 -2.03 6.20 -13.21
C PRO A 71 -2.71 7.20 -14.14
N ARG A 72 -3.86 6.84 -14.71
CA ARG A 72 -4.61 7.81 -15.54
C ARG A 72 -5.03 9.06 -14.76
N ASN A 73 -5.39 8.89 -13.49
CA ASN A 73 -5.75 9.97 -12.57
C ASN A 73 -5.13 9.71 -11.20
N LEU A 74 -4.77 10.79 -10.51
CA LEU A 74 -4.35 10.73 -9.11
C LEU A 74 -5.47 11.19 -8.18
N PRO A 75 -5.53 10.64 -6.95
CA PRO A 75 -6.47 11.12 -5.95
C PRO A 75 -6.19 12.58 -5.61
N LYS A 76 -7.22 13.41 -5.48
CA LYS A 76 -7.03 14.76 -4.98
C LYS A 76 -6.72 14.70 -3.48
N ARG A 77 -5.54 15.18 -3.09
CA ARG A 77 -5.14 15.28 -1.68
C ARG A 77 -5.43 16.68 -1.14
N ASN A 78 -5.81 16.78 0.13
CA ASN A 78 -6.02 18.07 0.79
C ASN A 78 -4.72 18.80 1.12
N ASP A 79 -3.62 18.06 1.30
CA ASP A 79 -2.30 18.54 1.70
C ASP A 79 -1.37 18.88 0.51
N GLY A 80 -1.89 18.86 -0.72
CA GLY A 80 -1.15 19.19 -1.93
C GLY A 80 -0.63 17.97 -2.69
N PHE A 81 -0.30 18.17 -3.96
CA PHE A 81 0.18 17.08 -4.82
C PHE A 81 1.64 16.72 -4.50
N GLU A 82 2.39 17.65 -3.95
CA GLU A 82 3.79 17.51 -3.55
C GLU A 82 3.99 16.34 -2.58
N MET A 83 2.96 16.03 -1.78
CA MET A 83 2.99 14.93 -0.81
C MET A 83 3.04 13.55 -1.45
N PHE A 84 2.75 13.41 -2.76
CA PHE A 84 3.02 12.15 -3.47
C PHE A 84 4.51 11.81 -3.58
N ALA A 85 5.42 12.77 -3.36
CA ALA A 85 6.85 12.51 -3.35
C ALA A 85 7.26 11.58 -2.18
N SER A 86 6.55 11.67 -1.03
CA SER A 86 6.78 10.82 0.15
C SER A 86 5.73 9.72 0.30
N ASP A 87 4.55 9.86 -0.30
CA ASP A 87 3.45 8.88 -0.27
C ASP A 87 3.00 8.53 -1.70
N THR A 88 3.90 7.87 -2.43
CA THR A 88 3.75 7.55 -3.85
C THR A 88 2.55 6.62 -4.16
N PRO A 89 1.87 6.81 -5.28
CA PRO A 89 0.84 5.89 -5.76
C PRO A 89 1.43 4.63 -6.41
N LEU A 90 0.59 3.62 -6.61
CA LEU A 90 0.87 2.49 -7.51
C LEU A 90 0.97 2.96 -8.96
N THR A 91 1.65 2.18 -9.80
CA THR A 91 1.53 2.25 -11.26
C THR A 91 0.24 1.56 -11.74
N GLU A 92 -0.12 1.70 -13.02
CA GLU A 92 -1.22 0.93 -13.63
C GLU A 92 -0.94 -0.58 -13.55
N MET A 93 0.31 -1.00 -13.76
CA MET A 93 0.75 -2.39 -13.58
C MET A 93 0.67 -2.83 -12.11
N GLY A 94 1.08 -1.99 -11.16
CA GLY A 94 0.95 -2.26 -9.73
C GLY A 94 -0.51 -2.43 -9.30
N TYR A 95 -1.41 -1.62 -9.86
CA TYR A 95 -2.84 -1.79 -9.63
C TYR A 95 -3.38 -3.06 -10.29
N LEU A 96 -2.97 -3.38 -11.51
CA LEU A 96 -3.36 -4.62 -12.20
C LEU A 96 -2.90 -5.86 -11.44
N GLN A 97 -1.67 -5.89 -10.92
CA GLN A 97 -1.15 -6.96 -10.05
C GLN A 97 -2.10 -7.23 -8.89
N SER A 98 -2.52 -6.17 -8.19
CA SER A 98 -3.43 -6.29 -7.05
C SER A 98 -4.83 -6.83 -7.45
N LYS A 99 -5.36 -6.44 -8.62
CA LYS A 99 -6.62 -6.98 -9.15
C LYS A 99 -6.50 -8.46 -9.53
N LEU A 100 -5.39 -8.87 -10.11
CA LEU A 100 -5.13 -10.27 -10.47
C LEU A 100 -5.01 -11.14 -9.22
N THR A 101 -4.35 -10.66 -8.16
CA THR A 101 -4.33 -11.32 -6.85
C THR A 101 -5.73 -11.49 -6.28
N GLY A 102 -6.55 -10.44 -6.29
CA GLY A 102 -7.95 -10.54 -5.84
C GLY A 102 -8.78 -11.52 -6.67
N ARG A 103 -8.60 -11.52 -7.99
CA ARG A 103 -9.24 -12.49 -8.89
C ARG A 103 -8.85 -13.91 -8.53
N ALA A 104 -7.56 -14.17 -8.28
CA ALA A 104 -7.10 -15.49 -7.87
C ALA A 104 -7.77 -15.93 -6.56
N LEU A 105 -7.83 -15.05 -5.53
CA LEU A 105 -8.51 -15.35 -4.27
C LEU A 105 -9.97 -15.76 -4.48
N ARG A 106 -10.70 -15.04 -5.34
CA ARG A 106 -12.08 -15.39 -5.70
C ARG A 106 -12.17 -16.70 -6.46
N ASP A 107 -11.34 -16.90 -7.47
CA ASP A 107 -11.36 -18.09 -8.33
C ASP A 107 -11.03 -19.37 -7.51
N TYR A 108 -10.22 -19.26 -6.45
CA TYR A 108 -9.95 -20.34 -5.47
C TYR A 108 -10.99 -20.42 -4.33
N GLY A 109 -12.05 -19.61 -4.34
CA GLY A 109 -13.08 -19.61 -3.30
C GLY A 109 -12.57 -19.20 -1.91
N VAL A 110 -11.50 -18.40 -1.84
CA VAL A 110 -10.96 -17.90 -0.56
C VAL A 110 -11.92 -16.85 0.01
N LYS A 111 -12.53 -17.17 1.14
CA LYS A 111 -13.32 -16.21 1.92
C LYS A 111 -12.37 -15.32 2.73
N VAL A 112 -12.49 -14.00 2.53
CA VAL A 112 -11.81 -12.99 3.34
C VAL A 112 -12.88 -12.30 4.18
N ASP A 113 -12.68 -12.26 5.49
CA ASP A 113 -13.62 -11.62 6.42
C ASP A 113 -13.18 -10.19 6.80
N HIS A 114 -11.86 -9.96 6.90
CA HIS A 114 -11.30 -8.68 7.31
C HIS A 114 -10.10 -8.29 6.43
N VAL A 115 -10.00 -6.99 6.10
CA VAL A 115 -8.87 -6.42 5.35
C VAL A 115 -8.25 -5.29 6.17
N TYR A 116 -6.96 -5.43 6.44
CA TYR A 116 -6.14 -4.40 7.07
C TYR A 116 -5.07 -3.96 6.08
N CYS A 117 -4.73 -2.66 6.07
CA CYS A 117 -3.59 -2.18 5.31
C CYS A 117 -2.85 -1.07 6.05
N SER A 118 -1.58 -0.90 5.70
CA SER A 118 -0.81 0.30 6.07
C SER A 118 -1.48 1.57 5.54
N ALA A 119 -1.24 2.70 6.22
CA ALA A 119 -1.71 4.03 5.81
C ALA A 119 -1.08 4.55 4.50
N ALA A 120 -0.01 3.93 4.00
CA ALA A 120 0.61 4.30 2.73
C ALA A 120 -0.38 4.20 1.56
N LEU A 121 -0.42 5.20 0.68
CA LEU A 121 -1.34 5.25 -0.47
C LEU A 121 -1.24 3.99 -1.34
N ARG A 122 -0.02 3.53 -1.64
CA ARG A 122 0.25 2.30 -2.38
C ARG A 122 -0.37 1.05 -1.74
N CYS A 123 -0.39 0.98 -0.42
CA CYS A 123 -0.96 -0.15 0.32
C CYS A 123 -2.49 -0.10 0.27
N VAL A 124 -3.07 1.09 0.45
CA VAL A 124 -4.52 1.30 0.31
C VAL A 124 -4.97 0.96 -1.11
N GLN A 125 -4.30 1.48 -2.15
CA GLN A 125 -4.64 1.18 -3.55
C GLN A 125 -4.53 -0.32 -3.89
N THR A 126 -3.53 -1.01 -3.31
CA THR A 126 -3.39 -2.47 -3.47
C THR A 126 -4.60 -3.19 -2.86
N ALA A 127 -4.98 -2.82 -1.63
CA ALA A 127 -6.15 -3.41 -0.96
C ALA A 127 -7.45 -3.14 -1.76
N VAL A 128 -7.61 -1.93 -2.31
CA VAL A 128 -8.73 -1.61 -3.20
C VAL A 128 -8.74 -2.51 -4.43
N GLY A 129 -7.60 -2.70 -5.09
CA GLY A 129 -7.50 -3.55 -6.26
C GLY A 129 -7.79 -5.02 -5.96
N ILE A 130 -7.31 -5.54 -4.82
CA ILE A 130 -7.64 -6.90 -4.34
C ILE A 130 -9.15 -7.04 -4.12
N ILE A 131 -9.79 -6.13 -3.38
CA ILE A 131 -11.24 -6.17 -3.11
C ILE A 131 -12.04 -6.12 -4.43
N LYS A 132 -11.64 -5.26 -5.38
CA LYS A 132 -12.27 -5.21 -6.70
C LYS A 132 -12.05 -6.49 -7.51
N GLY A 133 -10.85 -7.08 -7.46
CA GLY A 133 -10.54 -8.34 -8.12
C GLY A 133 -11.36 -9.50 -7.56
N MET A 134 -11.63 -9.46 -6.25
CA MET A 134 -12.51 -10.41 -5.57
C MET A 134 -13.99 -10.22 -5.89
N ASP A 135 -14.37 -9.13 -6.57
CA ASP A 135 -15.75 -8.69 -6.79
C ASP A 135 -16.57 -8.56 -5.49
N SER A 136 -15.90 -8.16 -4.40
CA SER A 136 -16.56 -7.99 -3.11
C SER A 136 -17.14 -6.59 -2.93
N ARG A 137 -18.43 -6.52 -2.57
CA ARG A 137 -19.14 -5.27 -2.26
C ARG A 137 -19.24 -4.97 -0.76
N THR A 138 -18.98 -5.98 0.07
CA THR A 138 -19.15 -5.92 1.52
C THR A 138 -17.85 -5.65 2.25
N LEU A 139 -16.71 -6.07 1.68
CA LEU A 139 -15.41 -5.87 2.31
C LEU A 139 -15.05 -4.39 2.41
N LYS A 140 -14.56 -4.01 3.58
CA LYS A 140 -14.06 -2.68 3.91
C LYS A 140 -12.63 -2.78 4.42
N ILE A 141 -11.84 -1.75 4.16
CA ILE A 141 -10.42 -1.65 4.51
C ILE A 141 -10.29 -0.93 5.85
N ASN A 142 -9.67 -1.59 6.82
CA ASN A 142 -9.23 -1.02 8.07
C ASN A 142 -7.82 -0.43 7.87
N VAL A 143 -7.72 0.89 7.77
CA VAL A 143 -6.43 1.58 7.59
C VAL A 143 -5.72 1.67 8.94
N GLU A 144 -4.60 0.96 9.08
CA GLU A 144 -3.83 0.84 10.32
C GLU A 144 -2.41 1.42 10.13
N PRO A 145 -2.15 2.64 10.64
CA PRO A 145 -0.82 3.26 10.62
C PRO A 145 0.26 2.40 11.27
N GLY A 146 -0.07 1.59 12.27
CA GLY A 146 0.86 0.66 12.89
C GLY A 146 1.41 -0.42 11.94
N LEU A 147 0.79 -0.65 10.77
CA LEU A 147 1.31 -1.53 9.72
C LEU A 147 2.26 -0.81 8.75
N TYR A 148 2.57 0.47 9.00
CA TYR A 148 3.56 1.20 8.20
C TYR A 148 4.96 0.59 8.35
N GLU A 149 5.75 0.70 7.29
CA GLU A 149 7.11 0.18 7.22
C GLU A 149 8.03 0.82 8.27
N TRP A 150 9.27 0.33 8.36
CA TRP A 150 10.24 0.81 9.34
C TRP A 150 10.50 2.32 9.17
N MET A 151 10.31 3.09 10.25
CA MET A 151 10.41 4.56 10.24
C MET A 151 11.79 5.08 9.86
N TYR A 152 12.84 4.26 9.97
CA TYR A 152 14.20 4.58 9.50
C TYR A 152 14.22 5.02 8.03
N TRP A 153 13.33 4.50 7.18
CA TRP A 153 13.25 4.89 5.77
C TRP A 153 12.57 6.24 5.52
N CYS A 154 11.97 6.86 6.55
CA CYS A 154 11.16 8.07 6.42
C CYS A 154 11.95 9.38 6.58
N ARG A 155 13.29 9.34 6.55
CA ARG A 155 14.19 10.52 6.61
C ARG A 155 13.81 11.52 7.71
N ASN A 156 13.46 11.02 8.89
CA ASN A 156 13.12 11.79 10.10
C ASN A 156 11.76 12.52 10.09
N SER A 157 10.82 12.17 9.22
CA SER A 157 9.45 12.70 9.27
C SER A 157 8.41 11.62 8.96
N ILE A 158 7.32 11.57 9.71
CA ILE A 158 6.17 10.72 9.35
C ILE A 158 5.59 11.24 8.03
N PRO A 159 5.43 10.41 6.98
CA PRO A 159 4.81 10.83 5.74
C PRO A 159 3.38 11.32 6.00
N SER A 160 2.97 12.36 5.28
CA SER A 160 1.56 12.76 5.31
C SER A 160 0.75 11.72 4.54
N TRP A 161 -0.17 11.05 5.23
CA TRP A 161 -1.09 10.09 4.62
C TRP A 161 -2.45 10.74 4.41
N MET A 162 -3.14 10.32 3.35
CA MET A 162 -4.55 10.71 3.19
C MET A 162 -5.40 10.11 4.31
N THR A 163 -6.40 10.85 4.77
CA THR A 163 -7.29 10.39 5.83
C THR A 163 -8.32 9.38 5.31
N PRO A 164 -8.90 8.53 6.19
CA PRO A 164 -10.02 7.67 5.83
C PRO A 164 -11.19 8.42 5.17
N GLU A 165 -11.46 9.66 5.57
CA GLU A 165 -12.50 10.51 4.98
C GLU A 165 -12.14 10.93 3.54
N GLU A 166 -10.89 11.28 3.28
CA GLU A 166 -10.43 11.58 1.92
C GLU A 166 -10.59 10.38 1.00
N PHE A 167 -10.18 9.19 1.44
CA PHE A 167 -10.37 7.94 0.69
C PHE A 167 -11.85 7.63 0.45
N ASN A 168 -12.73 7.83 1.44
CA ASN A 168 -14.17 7.64 1.28
C ASN A 168 -14.77 8.58 0.23
N ARG A 169 -14.35 9.86 0.17
CA ARG A 169 -14.79 10.80 -0.89
C ARG A 169 -14.38 10.35 -2.29
N LEU A 170 -13.29 9.58 -2.39
CA LEU A 170 -12.82 8.98 -3.65
C LEU A 170 -13.52 7.66 -3.99
N GLY A 171 -14.48 7.21 -3.15
CA GLY A 171 -15.22 5.97 -3.34
C GLY A 171 -14.42 4.71 -2.99
N TYR A 172 -13.32 4.84 -2.22
CA TYR A 172 -12.59 3.67 -1.76
C TYR A 172 -13.39 2.96 -0.66
N PRO A 173 -13.39 1.61 -0.62
CA PRO A 173 -14.13 0.84 0.39
C PRO A 173 -13.43 0.89 1.75
N ILE A 174 -13.33 2.06 2.38
CA ILE A 174 -12.73 2.20 3.71
C ILE A 174 -13.77 1.92 4.80
N ASN A 175 -13.34 1.30 5.89
CA ASN A 175 -14.18 1.15 7.08
C ASN A 175 -14.10 2.43 7.94
N SER A 176 -15.12 3.29 7.84
CA SER A 176 -15.18 4.54 8.62
C SER A 176 -15.36 4.33 10.13
N TYR A 177 -15.74 3.14 10.57
CA TYR A 177 -15.91 2.81 11.99
C TYR A 177 -14.63 2.24 12.62
N TYR A 178 -13.61 1.96 11.81
CA TYR A 178 -12.35 1.45 12.32
C TYR A 178 -11.57 2.54 13.04
N ILE A 179 -11.22 2.29 14.30
CA ILE A 179 -10.32 3.12 15.08
C ILE A 179 -8.95 2.43 15.08
N PRO A 180 -7.88 3.06 14.56
CA PRO A 180 -6.55 2.47 14.55
C PRO A 180 -6.05 2.11 15.95
N LEU A 181 -5.38 0.96 16.04
CA LEU A 181 -4.74 0.49 17.27
C LEU A 181 -3.47 1.28 17.58
N LEU A 182 -2.75 1.71 16.55
CA LEU A 182 -1.65 2.66 16.65
C LEU A 182 -1.98 3.90 15.82
N LYS A 183 -1.99 5.07 16.44
CA LYS A 183 -2.21 6.34 15.72
C LYS A 183 -0.90 6.80 15.07
N PRO A 184 -0.96 7.67 14.04
CA PRO A 184 0.23 8.21 13.42
C PRO A 184 1.23 8.82 14.41
N ASN A 185 0.74 9.55 15.42
CA ASN A 185 1.57 10.19 16.45
C ASN A 185 2.22 9.21 17.42
N ASP A 186 1.77 7.95 17.46
CA ASP A 186 2.34 6.90 18.31
C ASP A 186 3.55 6.22 17.64
N LEU A 187 3.80 6.48 16.35
CA LEU A 187 4.94 5.93 15.62
C LEU A 187 6.23 6.67 16.00
N CYS A 188 7.20 5.92 16.52
CA CYS A 188 8.52 6.47 16.86
C CYS A 188 9.37 6.66 15.60
N ILE A 189 9.69 7.91 15.26
CA ILE A 189 10.52 8.26 14.10
C ILE A 189 11.91 7.62 14.19
N ASN A 190 12.45 7.51 15.41
CA ASN A 190 13.78 6.97 15.70
C ASN A 190 13.72 5.50 16.14
N GLU A 191 12.67 4.75 15.76
CA GLU A 191 12.54 3.36 16.15
C GLU A 191 13.73 2.52 15.64
N THR A 192 14.28 1.69 16.51
CA THR A 192 15.27 0.69 16.10
C THR A 192 14.63 -0.41 15.28
N LEU A 193 15.44 -1.25 14.64
CA LEU A 193 14.93 -2.42 13.93
C LEU A 193 14.18 -3.38 14.88
N ASN A 194 14.63 -3.49 16.14
CA ASN A 194 13.97 -4.32 17.14
C ASN A 194 12.60 -3.73 17.52
N ASP A 195 12.52 -2.42 17.77
CA ASP A 195 11.26 -1.73 18.06
C ASP A 195 10.23 -1.92 16.93
N PHE A 196 10.69 -1.87 15.67
CA PHE A 196 9.85 -2.13 14.49
C PHE A 196 9.25 -3.55 14.52
N TYR A 197 10.06 -4.57 14.79
CA TYR A 197 9.59 -5.96 14.88
C TYR A 197 8.65 -6.14 16.08
N GLU A 198 8.97 -5.55 17.24
CA GLU A 198 8.15 -5.63 18.44
C GLU A 198 6.79 -4.98 18.23
N ARG A 199 6.72 -3.76 17.69
CA ARG A 199 5.42 -3.12 17.39
C ARG A 199 4.62 -3.91 16.36
N SER A 200 5.28 -4.47 15.34
CA SER A 200 4.61 -5.23 14.29
C SER A 200 4.03 -6.52 14.84
N PHE A 201 4.80 -7.23 15.67
CA PHE A 201 4.34 -8.44 16.37
C PHE A 201 3.19 -8.15 17.32
N ALA A 202 3.32 -7.12 18.17
CA ALA A 202 2.30 -6.73 19.13
C ALA A 202 0.99 -6.33 18.43
N LEU A 203 1.09 -5.54 17.36
CA LEU A 203 -0.05 -5.08 16.58
C LEU A 203 -0.78 -6.24 15.89
N VAL A 204 -0.06 -7.09 15.15
CA VAL A 204 -0.66 -8.23 14.45
C VAL A 204 -1.29 -9.20 15.45
N SER A 205 -0.61 -9.46 16.58
CA SER A 205 -1.17 -10.28 17.66
C SER A 205 -2.46 -9.68 18.23
N LYS A 206 -2.52 -8.35 18.38
CA LYS A 206 -3.72 -7.65 18.83
C LYS A 206 -4.86 -7.74 17.81
N ILE A 207 -4.58 -7.52 16.52
CA ILE A 207 -5.57 -7.69 15.43
C ILE A 207 -6.13 -9.12 15.45
N LEU A 208 -5.26 -10.12 15.56
CA LEU A 208 -5.67 -11.51 15.65
C LEU A 208 -6.48 -11.82 16.93
N SER A 209 -6.25 -11.12 18.03
CA SER A 209 -7.07 -11.29 19.24
C SER A 209 -8.47 -10.68 19.13
N ILE A 210 -8.66 -9.67 18.28
CA ILE A 210 -9.96 -9.05 18.02
C ILE A 210 -10.85 -9.99 17.19
N HIS A 211 -10.24 -10.76 16.29
CA HIS A 211 -10.92 -11.72 15.41
C HIS A 211 -10.66 -13.15 15.86
N SER A 212 -11.13 -13.48 17.06
CA SER A 212 -10.89 -14.78 17.70
C SER A 212 -11.70 -15.94 17.11
N GLU A 213 -12.70 -15.65 16.26
CA GLU A 213 -13.60 -16.63 15.62
C GLU A 213 -13.57 -16.52 14.10
#